data_AF-A0AA39PZK3-F1
#
_entry.id   AF-A0AA39PZK3-F1
#
_cell.length_a   1.000
_cell.length_b   1.000
_cell.length_c   1.000
_cell.angle_alpha   90.00
_cell.angle_beta   90.00
_cell.angle_gamma   90.00
#
_symmetry.space_group_name_H-M   'P 1'
#
loop_
_entity.id
_entity.type
_entity.pdbx_description
1 polymer ?
#
loop_
_entity_poly.entity_id
_entity_poly.type
_entity_poly.pdbx_seq_one_letter_code
_entity_poly.pdbx_strand_id
1 'polypeptide(L)'
;MTTYCSVWLGLRYGTDKNRQFKEVSDFKMRSEVATIRYVKEHTSIPVPDILVYDPDWDRKVGAEWMLMKYIDGISPANLTDDQWESLCPSVADIWSQLLRLRFKSIGSIYEQQDESEKRYFIGPMTYIPDSGSIGSPEASTSGPFSSTREWLVAVAKGKLDSTRRIPADFDYEQAQKWQETAIDVVQKSSLLDADTLDHEQIVLDHIDFSLHNILVDREDPTRVVAVLDWEGARTVPMWAANPVFRWPLFLPESKVDHLRQLMRDRICAQIPGWVFSIGDGGNDLRCLQRQASLSSEDPSWSGNGHPVMHRMSWLTQRSMVY
;
A
#
# COMPACT_ATOMS: atom_id res chain seq x y z
N MET A 1 24.90 19.60 20.67
CA MET A 1 24.30 19.12 19.41
C MET A 1 22.87 19.62 19.37
N THR A 2 22.52 20.44 18.38
CA THR A 2 21.13 20.86 18.16
C THR A 2 20.44 19.75 17.38
N THR A 3 19.45 19.08 17.98
CA THR A 3 18.63 18.08 17.29
C THR A 3 17.43 18.79 16.67
N TYR A 4 17.34 18.78 15.34
CA TYR A 4 16.20 19.33 14.61
C TYR A 4 15.09 18.26 14.53
N CYS A 5 13.84 18.69 14.67
CA CYS A 5 12.66 17.82 14.58
C CYS A 5 11.73 18.31 13.47
N SER A 6 11.07 17.37 12.80
CA SER A 6 9.99 17.64 11.84
C SER A 6 8.65 17.35 12.50
N VAL A 7 7.67 18.20 12.25
CA VAL A 7 6.27 17.97 12.64
C VAL A 7 5.48 17.58 11.39
N TRP A 8 4.83 16.43 11.44
CA TRP A 8 3.84 16.02 10.46
C TRP A 8 2.44 16.32 11.03
N LEU A 9 1.56 16.86 10.18
CA LEU A 9 0.19 17.25 10.53
C LEU A 9 -0.76 16.59 9.53
N GLY A 10 -1.72 15.80 10.04
CA GLY A 10 -2.78 15.23 9.22
C GLY A 10 -3.76 16.32 8.76
N LEU A 11 -3.82 16.60 7.47
CA LEU A 11 -4.75 17.60 6.92
C LEU A 11 -6.18 17.08 6.93
N ARG A 12 -7.07 17.74 7.70
CA ARG A 12 -8.52 17.53 7.59
C ARG A 12 -9.08 18.36 6.44
N TYR A 13 -9.31 17.75 5.28
CA TYR A 13 -10.06 18.38 4.20
C TYR A 13 -11.57 18.27 4.46
N GLY A 14 -12.21 19.38 4.81
CA GLY A 14 -13.68 19.50 4.82
C GLY A 14 -14.23 20.49 5.84
N THR A 15 -14.74 21.63 5.37
CA THR A 15 -15.53 22.58 6.15
C THR A 15 -16.98 22.14 6.21
N ASP A 16 -17.29 21.01 6.86
CA ASP A 16 -18.68 20.60 7.04
C ASP A 16 -19.14 20.87 8.48
N LYS A 17 -19.89 21.96 8.65
CA LYS A 17 -20.35 22.48 9.95
C LYS A 17 -21.39 21.56 10.64
N ASN A 18 -21.85 20.50 9.98
CA ASN A 18 -22.86 19.58 10.49
C ASN A 18 -22.33 18.17 10.84
N ARG A 19 -21.01 17.96 10.92
CA ARG A 19 -20.43 16.67 11.33
C ARG A 19 -20.52 16.47 12.85
N GLN A 20 -21.73 16.24 13.34
CA GLN A 20 -21.95 15.64 14.66
C GLN A 20 -21.27 14.26 14.70
N PHE A 21 -20.25 14.16 15.56
CA PHE A 21 -19.79 12.93 16.22
C PHE A 21 -19.56 11.69 15.34
N LYS A 22 -18.37 11.59 14.74
CA LYS A 22 -17.70 10.29 14.59
C LYS A 22 -16.34 10.41 15.28
N GLU A 23 -16.11 9.55 16.26
CA GLU A 23 -14.79 9.33 16.85
C GLU A 23 -13.76 9.25 15.72
N VAL A 24 -12.81 10.17 15.71
CA VAL A 24 -11.67 10.06 14.80
C VAL A 24 -10.89 8.86 15.31
N SER A 25 -11.03 7.78 14.58
CA SER A 25 -10.40 6.52 14.89
C SER A 25 -8.89 6.66 14.74
N ASP A 26 -8.16 6.50 15.84
CA ASP A 26 -6.71 6.63 15.93
C ASP A 26 -5.95 5.47 15.25
N PHE A 27 -6.66 4.50 14.68
CA PHE A 27 -6.06 3.30 14.08
C PHE A 27 -5.08 3.62 12.97
N LYS A 28 -5.35 4.65 12.17
CA LYS A 28 -4.50 5.06 11.05
C LYS A 28 -3.12 5.52 11.53
N MET A 29 -3.05 6.55 12.36
CA MET A 29 -1.80 7.06 12.93
C MET A 29 -1.07 5.99 13.74
N ARG A 30 -1.80 5.20 14.55
CA ARG A 30 -1.20 4.11 15.33
C ARG A 30 -0.58 3.04 14.43
N SER A 31 -1.24 2.69 13.33
CA SER A 31 -0.74 1.73 12.34
C SER A 31 0.49 2.25 11.62
N GLU A 32 0.49 3.52 11.21
CA GLU A 32 1.64 4.15 10.56
C GLU A 32 2.86 4.16 11.49
N VAL A 33 2.68 4.61 12.75
CA VAL A 33 3.74 4.61 13.77
C VAL A 33 4.29 3.21 14.01
N ALA A 34 3.39 2.22 14.17
CA ALA A 34 3.77 0.84 14.41
C ALA A 34 4.54 0.26 13.20
N THR A 35 4.12 0.59 11.98
CA THR A 35 4.79 0.15 10.75
C THR A 35 6.19 0.72 10.63
N ILE A 36 6.37 2.03 10.86
CA ILE A 36 7.69 2.69 10.83
C ILE A 36 8.63 2.03 11.85
N ARG A 37 8.16 1.82 13.09
CA ARG A 37 8.95 1.15 14.14
C ARG A 37 9.29 -0.30 13.77
N TYR A 38 8.33 -1.06 13.24
CA TYR A 38 8.53 -2.43 12.80
C TYR A 38 9.58 -2.52 11.69
N VAL A 39 9.47 -1.68 10.65
CA VAL A 39 10.42 -1.65 9.53
C VAL A 39 11.82 -1.31 10.01
N LYS A 40 11.95 -0.32 10.90
CA LYS A 40 13.23 0.07 11.49
C LYS A 40 13.90 -1.07 12.26
N GLU A 41 13.12 -1.88 12.97
CA GLU A 41 13.63 -2.97 13.81
C GLU A 41 13.99 -4.23 13.02
N HIS A 42 13.33 -4.46 11.88
CA HIS A 42 13.43 -5.72 11.12
C HIS A 42 14.15 -5.58 9.78
N THR A 43 14.57 -4.36 9.40
CA THR A 43 15.24 -4.10 8.13
C THR A 43 16.36 -3.08 8.29
N SER A 44 17.13 -2.86 7.22
CA SER A 44 18.08 -1.75 7.11
C SER A 44 17.49 -0.52 6.40
N ILE A 45 16.19 -0.53 6.12
CA ILE A 45 15.52 0.56 5.40
C ILE A 45 15.55 1.80 6.30
N PRO A 46 16.06 2.94 5.79
CA PRO A 46 16.06 4.17 6.56
C PRO A 46 14.64 4.73 6.62
N VAL A 47 14.08 4.80 7.82
CA VAL A 47 12.74 5.36 8.09
C VAL A 47 12.84 6.42 9.20
N PRO A 48 11.88 7.35 9.31
CA PRO A 48 11.93 8.39 10.33
C PRO A 48 11.95 7.88 11.77
N ASP A 49 12.73 8.56 12.61
CA ASP A 49 12.73 8.33 14.06
C ASP A 49 11.55 9.05 14.71
N ILE A 50 10.47 8.33 14.98
CA ILE A 50 9.30 8.87 15.68
C ILE A 50 9.64 9.12 17.15
N LEU A 51 9.49 10.37 17.59
CA LEU A 51 9.74 10.82 18.96
C LEU A 51 8.47 10.76 19.80
N VAL A 52 7.37 11.30 19.27
CA VAL A 52 6.05 11.31 19.92
C VAL A 52 4.98 11.44 18.83
N TYR A 53 3.79 10.93 19.09
CA TYR A 53 2.61 11.16 18.26
C TYR A 53 1.39 11.34 19.16
N ASP A 54 0.38 12.03 18.63
CA ASP A 54 -0.90 12.22 19.30
C ASP A 54 -1.99 12.26 18.21
N PRO A 55 -2.95 11.33 18.26
CA PRO A 55 -4.09 11.32 17.34
C PRO A 55 -5.14 12.39 17.66
N ASP A 56 -4.80 13.38 18.51
CA ASP A 56 -5.64 14.49 18.98
C ASP A 56 -6.75 14.03 19.92
N TRP A 57 -6.42 13.16 20.89
CA TRP A 57 -7.39 12.62 21.85
C TRP A 57 -8.09 13.72 22.67
N ASP A 58 -7.35 14.79 22.99
CA ASP A 58 -7.86 15.91 23.78
C ASP A 58 -8.51 17.03 22.94
N ARG A 59 -8.44 16.91 21.60
CA ARG A 59 -8.99 17.84 20.60
C ARG A 59 -8.45 19.27 20.69
N LYS A 60 -7.29 19.49 21.31
CA LYS A 60 -6.73 20.85 21.46
C LYS A 60 -5.98 21.32 20.22
N VAL A 61 -5.41 20.40 19.45
CA VAL A 61 -4.64 20.72 18.23
C VAL A 61 -5.57 20.76 17.02
N GLY A 62 -6.65 19.96 17.04
CA GLY A 62 -7.65 19.91 15.99
C GLY A 62 -7.26 19.00 14.81
N ALA A 63 -6.10 18.35 14.89
CA ALA A 63 -5.56 17.44 13.89
C ALA A 63 -4.62 16.41 14.54
N GLU A 64 -4.59 15.20 13.98
CA GLU A 64 -3.59 14.19 14.32
C GLU A 64 -2.20 14.73 13.97
N TRP A 65 -1.21 14.51 14.85
CA TRP A 65 0.16 14.94 14.61
C TRP A 65 1.20 13.95 15.12
N MET A 66 2.37 13.96 14.48
CA MET A 66 3.54 13.25 14.97
C MET A 66 4.80 14.11 14.86
N LEU A 67 5.67 13.96 15.85
CA LEU A 67 7.00 14.54 15.89
C LEU A 67 8.02 13.46 15.60
N MET A 68 8.89 13.71 14.64
CA MET A 68 9.98 12.81 14.26
C MET A 68 11.29 13.58 14.15
N LYS A 69 12.43 12.89 14.20
CA LYS A 69 13.71 13.55 13.89
C LYS A 69 13.70 14.05 12.45
N TYR A 70 14.25 15.25 12.27
CA TYR A 70 14.47 15.80 10.94
C TYR A 70 15.51 14.96 10.20
N ILE A 71 15.26 14.67 8.93
CA ILE A 71 16.19 14.00 8.03
C ILE A 71 16.60 15.02 6.97
N ASP A 72 17.91 15.29 6.88
CA ASP A 72 18.45 16.12 5.80
C ASP A 72 18.61 15.27 4.55
N GLY A 73 17.68 15.45 3.62
CA GLY A 73 17.67 14.77 2.34
C GLY A 73 16.92 15.58 1.30
N ILE A 74 17.16 15.26 0.03
CA ILE A 74 16.53 15.91 -1.11
C ILE A 74 15.69 14.92 -1.91
N SER A 75 14.71 15.43 -2.64
CA SER A 75 13.95 14.62 -3.59
C SER A 75 14.86 14.15 -4.73
N PRO A 76 14.79 12.87 -5.15
CA PRO A 76 15.53 12.37 -6.30
C PRO A 76 14.96 12.87 -7.64
N ALA A 77 14.00 13.80 -7.65
CA ALA A 77 13.34 14.24 -8.88
C ALA A 77 14.32 14.74 -9.94
N ASN A 78 15.41 15.42 -9.58
CA ASN A 78 16.31 16.12 -10.52
C ASN A 78 17.68 15.45 -10.71
N LEU A 79 17.77 14.13 -10.52
CA LEU A 79 19.03 13.40 -10.69
C LEU A 79 19.45 13.27 -12.15
N THR A 80 20.76 13.20 -12.38
CA THR A 80 21.36 12.91 -13.69
C THR A 80 21.17 11.43 -14.07
N ASP A 81 21.42 11.11 -15.33
CA ASP A 81 21.29 9.75 -15.85
C ASP A 81 22.15 8.71 -15.10
N ASP A 82 23.40 9.04 -14.79
CA ASP A 82 24.32 8.16 -14.06
C ASP A 82 23.92 7.99 -12.59
N GLN A 83 23.37 9.06 -11.99
CA GLN A 83 22.86 9.04 -10.62
C GLN A 83 21.62 8.15 -10.52
N TRP A 84 20.73 8.20 -11.52
CA TRP A 84 19.58 7.30 -11.59
C TRP A 84 19.98 5.83 -11.70
N GLU A 85 20.95 5.51 -12.55
CA GLU A 85 21.46 4.14 -12.70
C GLU A 85 22.09 3.61 -11.41
N SER A 86 22.68 4.51 -10.61
CA SER A 86 23.27 4.17 -9.31
C SER A 86 22.23 4.06 -8.18
N LEU A 87 21.18 4.89 -8.20
CA LEU A 87 20.12 4.92 -7.18
C LEU A 87 19.12 3.77 -7.32
N CYS A 88 18.73 3.42 -8.55
CA CYS A 88 17.71 2.40 -8.82
C CYS A 88 17.99 1.06 -8.12
N PRO A 89 19.25 0.55 -8.11
CA PRO A 89 19.59 -0.63 -7.34
C PRO A 89 19.29 -0.53 -5.84
N SER A 90 19.56 0.61 -5.21
CA SER A 90 19.28 0.86 -3.79
C SER A 90 17.77 0.86 -3.51
N VAL A 91 16.99 1.47 -4.40
CA VAL A 91 15.51 1.47 -4.31
C VAL A 91 14.95 0.04 -4.47
N ALA A 92 15.52 -0.75 -5.38
CA ALA A 92 15.20 -2.16 -5.56
C ALA A 92 15.52 -3.02 -4.31
N ASP A 93 16.64 -2.73 -3.63
CA ASP A 93 17.01 -3.40 -2.38
C ASP A 93 16.04 -3.09 -1.24
N ILE A 94 15.55 -1.85 -1.15
CA ILE A 94 14.51 -1.46 -0.17
C ILE A 94 13.23 -2.25 -0.42
N TRP A 95 12.74 -2.29 -1.66
CA TRP A 95 11.54 -3.07 -1.99
C TRP A 95 11.76 -4.57 -1.70
N SER A 96 12.93 -5.10 -2.03
CA SER A 96 13.30 -6.49 -1.73
C SER A 96 13.28 -6.80 -0.23
N GLN A 97 13.70 -5.85 0.62
CA GLN A 97 13.62 -5.99 2.07
C GLN A 97 12.17 -6.03 2.57
N LEU A 98 11.28 -5.18 2.03
CA LEU A 98 9.84 -5.25 2.36
C LEU A 98 9.22 -6.58 1.96
N LEU A 99 9.58 -7.06 0.76
CA LEU A 99 9.18 -8.37 0.26
C LEU A 99 9.81 -9.55 1.02
N ARG A 100 10.74 -9.34 1.97
CA ARG A 100 11.29 -10.39 2.86
C ARG A 100 10.57 -10.47 4.21
N LEU A 101 9.86 -9.42 4.61
CA LEU A 101 9.03 -9.46 5.81
C LEU A 101 7.88 -10.44 5.58
N ARG A 102 7.61 -11.33 6.55
CA ARG A 102 6.60 -12.39 6.44
C ARG A 102 5.57 -12.26 7.55
N PHE A 103 4.30 -12.38 7.16
CA PHE A 103 3.17 -12.26 8.06
C PHE A 103 2.22 -13.45 7.93
N LYS A 104 1.34 -13.61 8.92
CA LYS A 104 0.36 -14.71 8.97
C LYS A 104 -1.05 -14.28 8.58
N SER A 105 -1.29 -12.98 8.44
CA SER A 105 -2.62 -12.43 8.17
C SER A 105 -2.52 -11.16 7.35
N ILE A 106 -3.58 -10.87 6.61
CA ILE A 106 -3.74 -9.68 5.77
C ILE A 106 -4.40 -8.59 6.63
N GLY A 107 -3.81 -7.40 6.69
CA GLY A 107 -4.27 -6.34 7.58
C GLY A 107 -3.27 -5.20 7.70
N SER A 108 -3.29 -4.50 8.82
CA SER A 108 -2.31 -3.44 9.15
C SER A 108 -1.54 -3.79 10.42
N ILE A 109 -0.31 -3.29 10.54
CA ILE A 109 0.56 -3.55 11.70
C ILE A 109 0.16 -2.61 12.82
N TYR A 110 -0.03 -3.15 14.03
CA TYR A 110 -0.28 -2.38 15.23
C TYR A 110 0.71 -2.79 16.32
N GLU A 111 0.95 -1.85 17.25
CA GLU A 111 1.79 -2.05 18.42
C GLU A 111 0.90 -2.33 19.64
N GLN A 112 1.27 -3.34 20.44
CA GLN A 112 0.62 -3.60 21.72
C GLN A 112 1.00 -2.50 22.73
N GLN A 113 0.03 -2.12 23.58
CA GLN A 113 0.27 -1.13 24.63
C GLN A 113 0.84 -1.77 25.91
N ASP A 114 0.70 -3.08 26.07
CA ASP A 114 1.21 -3.83 27.22
C ASP A 114 2.60 -4.43 26.92
N GLU A 115 3.43 -4.59 27.96
CA GLU A 115 4.78 -5.18 27.92
C GLU A 115 4.76 -6.71 27.66
N SER A 116 4.03 -7.17 26.64
CA SER A 116 4.03 -8.57 26.24
C SER A 116 5.28 -8.91 25.40
N GLU A 117 5.60 -10.21 25.32
CA GLU A 117 6.70 -10.71 24.48
C GLU A 117 6.53 -10.42 22.97
N LYS A 118 5.30 -10.14 22.50
CA LYS A 118 5.00 -9.85 21.09
C LYS A 118 4.51 -8.42 20.92
N ARG A 119 5.46 -7.51 20.70
CA ARG A 119 5.22 -6.08 20.52
C ARG A 119 4.27 -5.73 19.37
N TYR A 120 4.30 -6.48 18.27
CA TYR A 120 3.51 -6.17 17.07
C TYR A 120 2.48 -7.26 16.75
N PHE A 121 1.33 -6.85 16.23
CA PHE A 121 0.30 -7.75 15.74
C PHE A 121 -0.36 -7.19 14.47
N ILE A 122 -0.98 -8.07 13.68
CA ILE A 122 -1.78 -7.67 12.51
C ILE A 122 -3.22 -7.50 12.95
N GLY A 123 -3.75 -6.29 12.75
CA GLY A 123 -5.12 -5.91 13.09
C GLY A 123 -5.93 -5.52 11.85
N PRO A 124 -7.08 -4.85 12.05
CA PRO A 124 -7.92 -4.36 10.96
C PRO A 124 -7.13 -3.50 9.96
N MET A 125 -7.34 -3.73 8.67
CA MET A 125 -6.67 -2.99 7.61
C MET A 125 -7.11 -1.52 7.61
N THR A 126 -6.14 -0.61 7.68
CA THR A 126 -6.37 0.83 7.48
C THR A 126 -6.44 1.15 5.98
N TYR A 127 -7.27 2.11 5.58
CA TYR A 127 -7.35 2.60 4.19
C TYR A 127 -7.31 4.14 4.16
N ILE A 128 -6.81 4.70 3.06
CA ILE A 128 -6.77 6.14 2.82
C ILE A 128 -8.06 6.54 2.09
N PRO A 129 -8.95 7.36 2.68
CA PRO A 129 -10.11 7.87 1.96
C PRO A 129 -9.70 8.94 0.96
N ASP A 130 -10.03 8.76 -0.32
CA ASP A 130 -9.96 9.87 -1.27
C ASP A 130 -11.18 10.78 -1.08
N SER A 131 -10.94 12.07 -0.82
CA SER A 131 -11.95 13.11 -0.55
C SER A 131 -12.89 12.86 0.65
N GLY A 132 -12.44 13.23 1.86
CA GLY A 132 -13.31 13.71 2.94
C GLY A 132 -14.23 12.70 3.67
N SER A 133 -14.31 11.44 3.23
CA SER A 133 -15.16 10.42 3.84
C SER A 133 -14.45 9.61 4.91
N ILE A 134 -14.60 10.01 6.19
CA ILE A 134 -14.18 9.21 7.34
C ILE A 134 -15.20 8.08 7.54
N GLY A 135 -14.84 6.88 7.09
CA GLY A 135 -15.15 5.66 7.81
C GLY A 135 -13.86 5.21 8.50
N SER A 136 -13.88 5.00 9.82
CA SER A 136 -12.85 4.16 10.43
C SER A 136 -12.89 2.78 9.75
N PRO A 137 -11.77 2.06 9.65
CA PRO A 137 -11.88 0.61 9.54
C PRO A 137 -12.75 0.13 10.71
N GLU A 138 -13.87 -0.50 10.39
CA GLU A 138 -14.70 -1.12 11.40
C GLU A 138 -14.02 -2.46 11.69
N ALA A 139 -13.50 -2.65 12.90
CA ALA A 139 -12.72 -3.84 13.23
C ALA A 139 -13.44 -5.16 12.93
N SER A 140 -14.77 -5.16 12.97
CA SER A 140 -15.62 -6.31 12.61
C SER A 140 -15.64 -6.61 11.10
N THR A 141 -15.22 -5.68 10.25
CA THR A 141 -15.37 -5.77 8.79
C THR A 141 -14.10 -5.55 7.99
N SER A 142 -13.06 -4.98 8.60
CA SER A 142 -11.79 -4.65 7.93
C SER A 142 -10.64 -5.61 8.26
N GLY A 143 -10.90 -6.75 8.89
CA GLY A 143 -9.91 -7.77 9.21
C GLY A 143 -9.40 -7.70 10.66
N PRO A 144 -8.27 -8.35 11.00
CA PRO A 144 -7.34 -9.01 10.09
C PRO A 144 -7.99 -10.20 9.37
N PHE A 145 -7.55 -10.47 8.14
CA PHE A 145 -8.04 -11.60 7.36
C PHE A 145 -7.05 -12.76 7.39
N SER A 146 -7.57 -13.96 7.61
CA SER A 146 -6.78 -15.19 7.69
C SER A 146 -6.50 -15.80 6.31
N SER A 147 -7.30 -15.41 5.30
CA SER A 147 -7.18 -15.90 3.94
C SER A 147 -7.42 -14.80 2.91
N THR A 148 -6.87 -15.01 1.72
CA THR A 148 -7.12 -14.16 0.53
C THR A 148 -8.60 -14.12 0.17
N ARG A 149 -9.34 -15.23 0.35
CA ARG A 149 -10.77 -15.27 0.09
C ARG A 149 -11.55 -14.33 1.00
N GLU A 150 -11.28 -14.36 2.31
CA GLU A 150 -11.91 -13.45 3.27
C GLU A 150 -11.63 -11.98 2.93
N TRP A 151 -10.37 -11.68 2.61
CA TRP A 151 -9.95 -10.34 2.22
C TRP A 151 -10.64 -9.86 0.94
N LEU A 152 -10.64 -10.66 -0.14
CA LEU A 152 -11.28 -10.28 -1.41
C LEU A 152 -12.81 -10.16 -1.28
N VAL A 153 -13.45 -10.95 -0.43
CA VAL A 153 -14.88 -10.75 -0.09
C VAL A 153 -15.09 -9.42 0.63
N ALA A 154 -14.19 -9.00 1.52
CA ALA A 154 -14.29 -7.71 2.18
C ALA A 154 -14.09 -6.54 1.18
N VAL A 155 -13.16 -6.69 0.22
CA VAL A 155 -13.00 -5.76 -0.91
C VAL A 155 -14.29 -5.67 -1.72
N ALA A 156 -14.87 -6.81 -2.16
CA ALA A 156 -16.11 -6.87 -2.93
C ALA A 156 -17.32 -6.31 -2.17
N LYS A 157 -17.31 -6.37 -0.83
CA LYS A 157 -18.34 -5.73 -0.01
C LYS A 157 -18.20 -4.20 0.05
N GLY A 158 -17.10 -3.63 -0.45
CA GLY A 158 -16.78 -2.21 -0.33
C GLY A 158 -16.40 -1.81 1.10
N LYS A 159 -16.02 -2.77 1.93
CA LYS A 159 -15.70 -2.55 3.36
C LYS A 159 -14.30 -2.00 3.59
N LEU A 160 -13.48 -2.03 2.53
CA LEU A 160 -12.08 -1.58 2.52
C LEU A 160 -11.89 -0.36 1.60
N ASP A 161 -12.98 0.17 1.05
CA ASP A 161 -12.94 1.27 0.10
C ASP A 161 -14.05 2.29 0.41
N SER A 162 -13.64 3.43 0.95
CA SER A 162 -14.53 4.59 1.19
C SER A 162 -14.72 5.48 -0.04
N THR A 163 -14.09 5.17 -1.17
CA THR A 163 -14.12 5.98 -2.39
C THR A 163 -15.36 5.75 -3.26
N ARG A 164 -16.32 4.95 -2.77
CA ARG A 164 -17.64 4.80 -3.40
C ARG A 164 -18.37 6.14 -3.47
N ARG A 165 -18.07 6.90 -4.52
CA ARG A 165 -18.91 8.02 -4.96
C ARG A 165 -20.15 7.39 -5.52
N ILE A 166 -21.29 7.74 -4.93
CA ILE A 166 -22.61 7.34 -5.40
C ILE A 166 -23.05 8.44 -6.37
N PRO A 167 -23.11 8.18 -7.70
CA PRO A 167 -23.69 9.12 -8.65
C PRO A 167 -25.13 9.49 -8.26
N ALA A 168 -25.59 10.66 -8.72
CA ALA A 168 -26.96 11.11 -8.43
C ALA A 168 -28.05 10.19 -9.03
N ASP A 169 -27.70 9.43 -10.06
CA ASP A 169 -28.51 8.46 -10.79
C ASP A 169 -28.17 6.99 -10.44
N PHE A 170 -27.51 6.75 -9.30
CA PHE A 170 -27.07 5.42 -8.89
C PHE A 170 -28.25 4.47 -8.62
N ASP A 171 -28.33 3.41 -9.42
CA ASP A 171 -29.26 2.30 -9.19
C ASP A 171 -28.69 1.38 -8.10
N TYR A 172 -29.16 1.58 -6.87
CA TYR A 172 -28.77 0.78 -5.71
C TYR A 172 -29.11 -0.71 -5.87
N GLU A 173 -30.23 -1.04 -6.50
CA GLU A 173 -30.65 -2.43 -6.65
C GLU A 173 -29.73 -3.15 -7.65
N GLN A 174 -29.40 -2.48 -8.75
CA GLN A 174 -28.48 -3.02 -9.75
C GLN A 174 -27.05 -3.13 -9.22
N ALA A 175 -26.57 -2.12 -8.48
CA ALA A 175 -25.25 -2.16 -7.86
C ALA A 175 -25.15 -3.27 -6.79
N GLN A 176 -26.22 -3.53 -6.04
CA GLN A 176 -26.27 -4.65 -5.10
C GLN A 176 -26.18 -6.00 -5.83
N LYS A 177 -26.88 -6.18 -6.96
CA LYS A 177 -26.79 -7.41 -7.77
C LYS A 177 -25.38 -7.64 -8.31
N TRP A 178 -24.70 -6.59 -8.78
CA TRP A 178 -23.30 -6.67 -9.20
C TRP A 178 -22.39 -7.06 -8.04
N GLN A 179 -22.60 -6.47 -6.87
CA GLN A 179 -21.82 -6.80 -5.68
C GLN A 179 -22.03 -8.25 -5.24
N GLU A 180 -23.27 -8.73 -5.18
CA GLU A 180 -23.59 -10.12 -4.86
C GLU A 180 -22.95 -11.09 -5.85
N THR A 181 -22.97 -10.75 -7.14
CA THR A 181 -22.29 -11.51 -8.20
C THR A 181 -20.77 -11.55 -7.99
N ALA A 182 -20.14 -10.42 -7.71
CA ALA A 182 -18.70 -10.34 -7.47
C ALA A 182 -18.29 -11.15 -6.22
N ILE A 183 -19.09 -11.08 -5.15
CA ILE A 183 -18.89 -11.89 -3.93
C ILE A 183 -19.00 -13.38 -4.28
N ASP A 184 -20.00 -13.78 -5.04
CA ASP A 184 -20.21 -15.17 -5.45
C ASP A 184 -19.05 -15.71 -6.29
N VAL A 185 -18.53 -14.91 -7.23
CA VAL A 185 -17.34 -15.23 -8.04
C VAL A 185 -16.12 -15.46 -7.14
N VAL A 186 -15.86 -14.57 -6.17
CA VAL A 186 -14.74 -14.74 -5.23
C VAL A 186 -14.95 -15.97 -4.34
N GLN A 187 -16.18 -16.22 -3.87
CA GLN A 187 -16.48 -17.35 -3.00
C GLN A 187 -16.38 -18.71 -3.70
N LYS A 188 -16.71 -18.78 -5.00
CA LYS A 188 -16.68 -20.01 -5.80
C LYS A 188 -15.39 -20.20 -6.60
N SER A 189 -14.49 -19.22 -6.60
CA SER A 189 -13.23 -19.31 -7.34
C SER A 189 -12.35 -20.42 -6.77
N SER A 190 -11.96 -21.36 -7.65
CA SER A 190 -11.00 -22.43 -7.35
C SER A 190 -9.56 -21.94 -7.27
N LEU A 191 -9.29 -20.69 -7.70
CA LEU A 191 -7.99 -20.03 -7.51
C LEU A 191 -7.64 -19.85 -6.03
N LEU A 192 -8.64 -19.96 -5.15
CA LEU A 192 -8.57 -19.66 -3.73
C LEU A 192 -8.72 -20.90 -2.82
N ASP A 193 -8.59 -22.11 -3.38
CA ASP A 193 -8.76 -23.37 -2.64
C ASP A 193 -7.49 -23.77 -1.85
N ALA A 194 -7.66 -24.41 -0.69
CA ALA A 194 -6.57 -24.63 0.26
C ALA A 194 -5.43 -25.54 -0.27
N ASP A 195 -5.77 -26.53 -1.11
CA ASP A 195 -4.80 -27.46 -1.71
C ASP A 195 -3.86 -26.78 -2.75
N THR A 196 -4.12 -25.52 -3.11
CA THR A 196 -3.26 -24.71 -3.99
C THR A 196 -2.52 -23.59 -3.25
N LEU A 197 -2.75 -23.39 -1.94
CA LEU A 197 -2.39 -22.16 -1.22
C LEU A 197 -1.84 -22.40 0.19
N ASP A 198 -0.70 -23.09 0.31
CA ASP A 198 -0.04 -23.31 1.60
C ASP A 198 0.73 -22.06 2.11
N HIS A 199 0.01 -20.93 2.16
CA HIS A 199 0.43 -19.55 2.44
C HIS A 199 1.09 -18.84 1.25
N GLU A 200 0.25 -18.16 0.45
CA GLU A 200 0.71 -17.00 -0.32
C GLU A 200 1.55 -16.13 0.61
N GLN A 201 2.82 -15.93 0.26
CA GLN A 201 3.75 -15.22 1.14
C GLN A 201 3.18 -13.83 1.43
N ILE A 202 2.65 -13.63 2.63
CA ILE A 202 2.11 -12.34 3.03
C ILE A 202 3.29 -11.44 3.35
N VAL A 203 3.38 -10.33 2.65
CA VAL A 203 4.47 -9.35 2.72
C VAL A 203 3.96 -7.99 3.14
N LEU A 204 4.86 -7.08 3.47
CA LEU A 204 4.52 -5.68 3.72
C LEU A 204 4.45 -4.91 2.40
N ASP A 205 3.35 -4.19 2.20
CA ASP A 205 3.10 -3.29 1.08
C ASP A 205 2.98 -1.84 1.61
N HIS A 206 3.78 -0.94 1.04
CA HIS A 206 3.77 0.48 1.38
C HIS A 206 2.60 1.24 0.71
N ILE A 207 1.91 0.64 -0.27
CA ILE A 207 0.79 1.21 -1.05
C ILE A 207 1.12 2.42 -1.95
N ASP A 208 2.05 3.30 -1.54
CA ASP A 208 2.53 4.44 -2.32
C ASP A 208 4.07 4.50 -2.35
N PHE A 209 4.69 3.37 -2.70
CA PHE A 209 6.15 3.27 -2.85
C PHE A 209 6.62 3.94 -4.14
N SER A 210 6.82 5.26 -4.05
CA SER A 210 7.17 6.14 -5.16
C SER A 210 8.43 6.95 -4.85
N LEU A 211 8.94 7.68 -5.86
CA LEU A 211 10.07 8.58 -5.69
C LEU A 211 9.73 9.86 -4.88
N HIS A 212 8.44 10.20 -4.70
CA HIS A 212 8.07 11.34 -3.84
C HIS A 212 8.19 11.01 -2.36
N ASN A 213 8.12 9.72 -2.02
CA ASN A 213 8.29 9.18 -0.66
C ASN A 213 9.71 8.72 -0.36
N ILE A 214 10.68 9.06 -1.21
CA ILE A 214 12.09 8.72 -1.03
C ILE A 214 12.92 10.01 -0.92
N LEU A 215 13.74 10.08 0.13
CA LEU A 215 14.79 11.10 0.23
C LEU A 215 16.15 10.47 -0.07
N VAL A 216 16.99 11.21 -0.80
CA VAL A 216 18.39 10.86 -1.03
C VAL A 216 19.32 11.87 -0.37
N ASP A 217 20.56 11.45 -0.11
CA ASP A 217 21.57 12.32 0.48
C ASP A 217 21.89 13.50 -0.44
N ARG A 218 22.15 14.68 0.16
CA ARG A 218 22.41 15.91 -0.60
C ARG A 218 23.78 15.91 -1.29
N GLU A 219 24.77 15.31 -0.66
CA GLU A 219 26.15 15.24 -1.15
C GLU A 219 26.35 14.00 -2.03
N ASP A 220 25.70 12.88 -1.68
CA ASP A 220 25.69 11.65 -2.46
C ASP A 220 24.26 11.19 -2.80
N PRO A 221 23.64 11.76 -3.86
CA PRO A 221 22.24 11.47 -4.19
C PRO A 221 21.99 10.04 -4.71
N THR A 222 23.02 9.19 -4.75
CA THR A 222 22.86 7.74 -5.02
C THR A 222 22.46 6.95 -3.77
N ARG A 223 22.56 7.57 -2.58
CA ARG A 223 22.24 6.97 -1.29
C ARG A 223 20.85 7.40 -0.80
N VAL A 224 19.97 6.42 -0.58
CA VAL A 224 18.67 6.66 0.08
C VAL A 224 18.90 6.92 1.57
N VAL A 225 18.31 8.01 2.08
CA VAL A 225 18.40 8.41 3.49
C VAL A 225 17.06 8.38 4.22
N ALA A 226 15.94 8.25 3.49
CA ALA A 226 14.63 7.99 4.09
C ALA A 226 13.63 7.40 3.10
N VAL A 227 12.73 6.55 3.61
CA VAL A 227 11.45 6.18 3.03
C VAL A 227 10.34 6.74 3.93
N LEU A 228 9.47 7.57 3.36
CA LEU A 228 8.47 8.39 4.04
C LEU A 228 7.04 7.91 3.76
N ASP A 229 6.08 8.44 4.50
CA ASP A 229 4.64 8.29 4.25
C ASP A 229 4.16 6.84 4.25
N TRP A 230 4.24 6.22 5.42
CA TRP A 230 3.80 4.84 5.66
C TRP A 230 2.29 4.75 5.92
N GLU A 231 1.56 5.82 5.62
CA GLU A 231 0.12 5.90 5.75
C GLU A 231 -0.55 4.79 4.92
N GLY A 232 -1.45 4.03 5.54
CA GLY A 232 -2.17 2.95 4.85
C GLY A 232 -1.32 1.72 4.48
N ALA A 233 -0.06 1.66 4.90
CA ALA A 233 0.77 0.47 4.75
C ALA A 233 0.09 -0.77 5.35
N ARG A 234 0.24 -1.90 4.68
CA ARG A 234 -0.57 -3.10 4.93
C ARG A 234 0.17 -4.39 4.59
N THR A 235 -0.25 -5.48 5.22
CA THR A 235 0.18 -6.83 4.88
C THR A 235 -0.77 -7.43 3.87
N VAL A 236 -0.25 -7.93 2.75
CA VAL A 236 -1.04 -8.51 1.65
C VAL A 236 -0.29 -9.69 1.03
N PRO A 237 -0.97 -10.59 0.31
CA PRO A 237 -0.29 -11.59 -0.49
C PRO A 237 0.71 -10.96 -1.44
N MET A 238 1.88 -11.58 -1.64
CA MET A 238 2.97 -11.03 -2.46
C MET A 238 2.53 -10.65 -3.88
N TRP A 239 1.58 -11.38 -4.48
CA TRP A 239 1.07 -11.07 -5.83
C TRP A 239 0.23 -9.78 -5.88
N ALA A 240 -0.27 -9.32 -4.74
CA ALA A 240 -1.05 -8.09 -4.58
C ALA A 240 -0.19 -6.89 -4.20
N ALA A 241 1.02 -7.10 -3.66
CA ALA A 241 1.97 -6.04 -3.38
C ALA A 241 2.54 -5.49 -4.70
N ASN A 242 2.17 -4.27 -5.06
CA ASN A 242 2.51 -3.66 -6.35
C ASN A 242 3.25 -2.35 -6.12
N PRO A 243 4.59 -2.29 -6.33
CA PRO A 243 5.31 -1.05 -6.17
C PRO A 243 4.94 -0.08 -7.28
N VAL A 244 4.48 1.12 -6.89
CA VAL A 244 4.13 2.18 -7.84
C VAL A 244 5.34 3.09 -8.05
N PHE A 245 6.32 2.59 -8.80
CA PHE A 245 7.47 3.40 -9.23
C PHE A 245 7.02 4.48 -10.23
N ARG A 246 6.57 5.64 -9.71
CA ARG A 246 6.27 6.83 -10.51
C ARG A 246 7.57 7.54 -10.83
N TRP A 247 7.90 7.59 -12.11
CA TRP A 247 9.07 8.28 -12.63
C TRP A 247 8.75 9.75 -12.94
N PRO A 248 9.74 10.66 -12.87
CA PRO A 248 9.55 12.03 -13.33
C PRO A 248 9.06 12.08 -14.78
N LEU A 249 8.06 12.92 -15.06
CA LEU A 249 7.39 13.02 -16.37
C LEU A 249 8.32 13.48 -17.51
N PHE A 250 9.45 14.09 -17.17
CA PHE A 250 10.42 14.57 -18.15
C PHE A 250 11.45 13.51 -18.56
N LEU A 251 11.52 12.35 -17.90
CA LEU A 251 12.41 11.27 -18.33
C LEU A 251 11.88 10.63 -19.62
N PRO A 252 12.74 10.40 -20.64
CA PRO A 252 12.36 9.68 -21.84
C PRO A 252 11.87 8.26 -21.51
N GLU A 253 10.87 7.76 -22.25
CA GLU A 253 10.28 6.44 -22.03
C GLU A 253 11.32 5.31 -22.10
N SER A 254 12.26 5.38 -23.05
CA SER A 254 13.35 4.41 -23.17
C SER A 254 14.25 4.33 -21.94
N LYS A 255 14.53 5.48 -21.30
CA LYS A 255 15.30 5.55 -20.06
C LYS A 255 14.48 4.97 -18.91
N VAL A 256 13.21 5.33 -18.81
CA VAL A 256 12.31 4.79 -17.80
C VAL A 256 12.21 3.26 -17.90
N ASP A 257 12.11 2.71 -19.11
CA ASP A 257 12.09 1.26 -19.33
C ASP A 257 13.40 0.59 -18.95
N HIS A 258 14.54 1.22 -19.26
CA HIS A 258 15.85 0.75 -18.81
C HIS A 258 15.95 0.69 -17.29
N LEU A 259 15.57 1.77 -16.59
CA LEU A 259 15.62 1.82 -15.13
C LEU A 259 14.63 0.83 -14.48
N ARG A 260 13.43 0.67 -15.05
CA ARG A 260 12.47 -0.37 -14.63
C ARG A 260 13.07 -1.76 -14.78
N GLN A 261 13.75 -2.04 -15.89
CA GLN A 261 14.41 -3.33 -16.12
C GLN A 261 15.50 -3.59 -15.08
N LEU A 262 16.37 -2.61 -14.81
CA LEU A 262 17.42 -2.71 -13.79
C LEU A 262 16.85 -3.03 -12.40
N MET A 263 15.81 -2.30 -11.97
CA MET A 263 15.19 -2.56 -10.68
C MET A 263 14.51 -3.93 -10.63
N ARG A 264 13.79 -4.30 -11.70
CA ARG A 264 13.13 -5.60 -11.82
C ARG A 264 14.16 -6.73 -11.68
N ASP A 265 15.23 -6.70 -12.47
CA ASP A 265 16.25 -7.75 -12.48
C ASP A 265 16.89 -7.90 -11.09
N ARG A 266 17.15 -6.77 -10.41
CA ARG A 266 17.71 -6.79 -9.06
C ARG A 266 16.77 -7.34 -8.00
N ILE A 267 15.47 -7.02 -8.06
CA ILE A 267 14.47 -7.59 -7.15
C ILE A 267 14.31 -9.10 -7.42
N CYS A 268 14.19 -9.49 -8.70
CA CYS A 268 14.03 -10.89 -9.10
C CYS A 268 15.22 -11.75 -8.68
N ALA A 269 16.45 -11.22 -8.75
CA ALA A 269 17.64 -11.90 -8.26
C ALA A 269 17.61 -12.13 -6.74
N GLN A 270 16.99 -11.23 -5.98
CA GLN A 270 16.92 -11.30 -4.52
C GLN A 270 15.70 -12.05 -4.00
N ILE A 271 14.59 -12.00 -4.73
CA ILE A 271 13.29 -12.58 -4.37
C ILE A 271 12.74 -13.35 -5.59
N PRO A 272 13.26 -14.55 -5.91
CA PRO A 272 12.84 -15.28 -7.11
C PRO A 272 11.34 -15.58 -7.16
N GLY A 273 10.69 -15.79 -6.01
CA GLY A 273 9.25 -16.00 -5.91
C GLY A 273 8.40 -14.78 -6.30
N TRP A 274 9.00 -13.59 -6.34
CA TRP A 274 8.32 -12.37 -6.77
C TRP A 274 8.00 -12.40 -8.26
N VAL A 275 8.87 -13.01 -9.09
CA VAL A 275 8.66 -13.18 -10.54
C VAL A 275 7.30 -13.85 -10.79
N PHE A 276 7.09 -15.04 -10.22
CA PHE A 276 5.82 -15.75 -10.36
C PHE A 276 4.64 -14.90 -9.84
N SER A 277 4.85 -14.25 -8.70
CA SER A 277 3.82 -13.43 -8.05
C SER A 277 3.36 -12.26 -8.91
N ILE A 278 4.24 -11.58 -9.65
CA ILE A 278 3.90 -10.41 -10.49
C ILE A 278 3.66 -10.74 -11.97
N GLY A 279 4.00 -11.96 -12.36
CA GLY A 279 3.83 -12.52 -13.68
C GLY A 279 2.50 -13.24 -13.88
N ASP A 280 2.54 -14.27 -14.73
CA ASP A 280 1.40 -15.12 -15.08
C ASP A 280 0.80 -15.81 -13.84
N GLY A 281 1.64 -16.20 -12.87
CA GLY A 281 1.23 -16.92 -11.66
C GLY A 281 0.29 -16.15 -10.73
N GLY A 282 0.41 -14.83 -10.67
CA GLY A 282 -0.50 -13.96 -9.90
C GLY A 282 -1.51 -13.22 -10.76
N ASN A 283 -1.53 -13.43 -12.08
CA ASN A 283 -2.36 -12.65 -13.00
C ASN A 283 -3.85 -12.84 -12.72
N ASP A 284 -4.29 -14.09 -12.62
CA ASP A 284 -5.70 -14.41 -12.43
C ASP A 284 -6.19 -13.98 -11.04
N LEU A 285 -5.31 -14.04 -10.03
CA LEU A 285 -5.57 -13.51 -8.69
C LEU A 285 -5.72 -11.98 -8.69
N ARG A 286 -4.89 -11.25 -9.46
CA ARG A 286 -5.06 -9.79 -9.66
C ARG A 286 -6.29 -9.44 -10.48
N CYS A 287 -6.67 -10.25 -11.45
CA CYS A 287 -7.96 -10.10 -12.16
C CYS A 287 -9.12 -10.25 -11.18
N LEU A 288 -9.08 -11.28 -10.32
CA LEU A 288 -10.08 -11.52 -9.29
C LEU A 288 -10.14 -10.37 -8.27
N GLN A 289 -8.99 -9.86 -7.83
CA GLN A 289 -8.91 -8.68 -6.98
C GLN A 289 -9.54 -7.44 -7.63
N ARG A 290 -9.29 -7.22 -8.93
CA ARG A 290 -9.88 -6.10 -9.67
C ARG A 290 -11.40 -6.20 -9.74
N GLN A 291 -11.92 -7.40 -10.04
CA GLN A 291 -13.36 -7.66 -10.06
C GLN A 291 -13.98 -7.39 -8.68
N ALA A 292 -13.30 -7.80 -7.60
CA ALA A 292 -13.73 -7.47 -6.26
C ALA A 292 -13.74 -5.95 -6.01
N SER A 293 -12.70 -5.20 -6.42
CA SER A 293 -12.67 -3.74 -6.20
C SER A 293 -13.75 -2.99 -6.98
N LEU A 294 -14.14 -3.50 -8.15
CA LEU A 294 -15.15 -2.87 -9.02
C LEU A 294 -16.55 -3.46 -8.81
N SER A 295 -16.80 -4.11 -7.67
CA SER A 295 -18.05 -4.83 -7.38
C SER A 295 -19.34 -4.00 -7.49
N SER A 296 -19.22 -2.68 -7.40
CA SER A 296 -20.36 -1.73 -7.47
C SER A 296 -20.48 -1.04 -8.82
N GLU A 297 -19.63 -1.38 -9.78
CA GLU A 297 -19.62 -0.80 -11.13
C GLU A 297 -20.18 -1.77 -12.16
N ASP A 298 -20.60 -1.24 -13.31
CA ASP A 298 -21.08 -2.05 -14.42
C ASP A 298 -19.95 -2.98 -14.92
N PRO A 299 -20.13 -4.32 -14.87
CA PRO A 299 -19.14 -5.27 -15.33
C PRO A 299 -18.73 -5.10 -16.80
N SER A 300 -19.58 -4.48 -17.63
CA SER A 300 -19.29 -4.17 -19.02
C SER A 300 -18.26 -3.06 -19.19
N TRP A 301 -18.13 -2.17 -18.20
CA TRP A 301 -17.13 -1.08 -18.20
C TRP A 301 -15.77 -1.58 -17.71
N SER A 302 -15.78 -2.54 -16.79
CA SER A 302 -14.58 -3.24 -16.36
C SER A 302 -14.21 -4.29 -17.42
N GLY A 303 -13.55 -3.88 -18.51
CA GLY A 303 -13.11 -4.78 -19.60
C GLY A 303 -12.73 -6.17 -19.07
N ASN A 304 -13.61 -7.15 -19.30
CA ASN A 304 -13.56 -8.46 -18.67
C ASN A 304 -12.23 -9.12 -19.03
N GLY A 305 -11.37 -9.36 -18.04
CA GLY A 305 -10.12 -10.10 -18.21
C GLY A 305 -8.83 -9.26 -18.19
N HIS A 306 -8.88 -7.94 -17.98
CA HIS A 306 -7.66 -7.16 -17.77
C HIS A 306 -7.33 -7.03 -16.26
N PRO A 307 -6.16 -7.51 -15.79
CA PRO A 307 -5.75 -7.46 -14.38
C PRO A 307 -5.56 -6.01 -13.91
N VAL A 308 -5.52 -5.77 -12.59
CA VAL A 308 -4.81 -4.58 -12.08
C VAL A 308 -3.39 -4.69 -12.60
N MET A 309 -3.01 -3.79 -13.51
CA MET A 309 -1.71 -3.88 -14.17
C MET A 309 -0.62 -3.73 -13.13
N HIS A 310 0.13 -4.81 -12.89
CA HIS A 310 1.37 -4.73 -12.15
C HIS A 310 2.37 -4.01 -13.05
N ARG A 311 2.76 -2.77 -12.70
CA ARG A 311 3.51 -1.88 -13.61
C ARG A 311 4.92 -2.40 -13.92
N MET A 312 5.37 -3.42 -13.18
CA MET A 312 6.61 -4.15 -13.42
C MET A 312 6.40 -5.52 -14.10
N SER A 313 5.18 -5.94 -14.41
CA SER A 313 4.91 -7.21 -15.13
C SER A 313 5.31 -7.12 -16.60
N TRP A 314 5.74 -8.24 -17.19
CA TRP A 314 6.08 -8.39 -18.61
C TRP A 314 4.86 -8.62 -19.51
N LEU A 315 3.65 -8.77 -18.95
CA LEU A 315 2.42 -8.90 -19.73
C LEU A 315 2.15 -7.67 -20.62
N THR A 316 2.77 -6.53 -20.31
CA THR A 316 2.74 -5.31 -21.14
C THR A 316 3.61 -5.39 -22.40
N GLN A 317 4.60 -6.30 -22.48
CA GLN A 317 5.45 -6.45 -23.67
C GLN A 317 4.86 -7.39 -24.72
N ARG A 318 3.88 -8.23 -24.38
CA ARG A 318 3.21 -9.12 -25.35
C ARG A 318 2.19 -8.42 -26.23
N SER A 319 1.74 -7.22 -25.88
CA SER A 319 0.72 -6.46 -26.62
C SER A 319 1.28 -5.46 -27.65
N MET A 320 2.60 -5.40 -27.85
CA MET A 320 3.24 -4.58 -28.91
C MET A 320 3.98 -5.42 -29.97
N VAL A 321 3.53 -6.65 -30.23
CA VAL A 321 3.94 -7.41 -31.40
C VAL A 321 2.72 -8.06 -32.02
N TYR A 322 2.00 -7.33 -32.86
CA TYR A 322 1.24 -7.84 -34.00
C TYR A 322 1.23 -6.82 -35.12
#